data_AF-A0A3Q3NLC0-F1
#
_entry.id   AF-A0A3Q3NLC0-F1
#
_cell.length_a   1.000
_cell.length_b   1.000
_cell.length_c   1.000
_cell.angle_alpha   90.00
_cell.angle_beta   90.00
_cell.angle_gamma   90.00
#
_symmetry.space_group_name_H-M   'P 1'
#
loop_
_entity.id
_entity.type
_entity.pdbx_description
1 polymer ?
#
loop_
_entity_poly.entity_id
_entity_poly.type
_entity_poly.pdbx_seq_one_letter_code
_entity_poly.pdbx_strand_id
1 'polypeptide(L)'
;MILHIREQKKSRTVASALGNNHSVSGGCLGKCCKARDLSCLTTDWRMDRVYGTCYCDEGCVRTKDCCFDYFTVCPANDCATSDWSVWSGCAKPCQPSVRVRIRQIKREPSNSGEPCPRLTEHAGCQEYKDHQANHCGLNSGPAFITSMEFGKGRPKHDSYGNPLHPGFCVEFTLESRTPHCTMENRPHTHWMRYITEGFTVCVACQPPAMRNNSSCQGDGQEANKDAPLHWQAVGNPQCSGTWKKVQKTQQCNCPPQHSFVFI
;
A
#
# COMPACT_ATOMS: atom_id res chain seq x y z
N MET A 1 54.79 -34.31 29.21
CA MET A 1 55.12 -33.08 29.95
C MET A 1 54.49 -31.92 29.18
N ILE A 2 53.28 -31.53 29.59
CA ILE A 2 52.40 -30.58 28.89
C ILE A 2 52.74 -29.19 29.43
N LEU A 3 53.17 -28.27 28.56
CA LEU A 3 53.40 -26.86 28.90
C LEU A 3 52.28 -26.01 28.30
N HIS A 4 51.41 -25.51 29.18
CA HIS A 4 50.40 -24.49 28.87
C HIS A 4 51.05 -23.10 28.80
N ILE A 5 50.86 -22.41 27.68
CA ILE A 5 51.17 -20.97 27.54
C ILE A 5 49.85 -20.20 27.70
N ARG A 6 49.72 -19.45 28.81
CA ARG A 6 48.68 -18.43 29.01
C ARG A 6 49.24 -17.07 28.58
N GLU A 7 48.61 -16.45 27.59
CA GLU A 7 48.86 -15.06 27.21
C GLU A 7 48.41 -14.08 28.31
N GLN A 8 49.29 -13.15 28.67
CA GLN A 8 49.03 -12.05 29.59
C GLN A 8 48.57 -10.81 28.81
N LYS A 9 47.31 -10.41 29.00
CA LYS A 9 46.76 -9.15 28.47
C LYS A 9 47.23 -7.98 29.34
N LYS A 10 48.16 -7.16 28.81
CA LYS A 10 48.71 -5.97 29.47
C LYS A 10 47.63 -4.90 29.63
N SER A 11 47.21 -4.65 30.86
CA SER A 11 46.39 -3.49 31.26
C SER A 11 47.24 -2.22 31.17
N ARG A 12 46.85 -1.26 30.32
CA ARG A 12 47.42 0.09 30.35
C ARG A 12 46.58 0.95 31.28
N THR A 13 47.06 1.09 32.52
CA THR A 13 46.57 2.04 33.50
C THR A 13 47.02 3.44 33.09
N VAL A 14 46.09 4.31 32.69
CA VAL A 14 46.30 5.76 32.70
C VAL A 14 45.71 6.27 34.01
N ALA A 15 46.59 6.60 34.95
CA ALA A 15 46.22 7.25 36.19
C ALA A 15 46.05 8.74 35.92
N SER A 16 44.82 9.24 36.03
CA SER A 16 44.52 10.66 36.17
C SER A 16 43.92 10.86 37.56
N ALA A 17 44.71 11.48 38.42
CA ALA A 17 44.32 11.92 39.75
C ALA A 17 43.51 13.22 39.61
N LEU A 18 42.28 13.21 40.12
CA LEU A 18 41.57 14.29 40.83
C LEU A 18 40.11 13.83 41.02
N GLY A 19 39.64 13.90 42.27
CA GLY A 19 38.34 13.41 42.67
C GLY A 19 37.18 14.17 42.04
N ASN A 20 36.29 13.43 41.39
CA ASN A 20 34.84 13.49 41.57
C ASN A 20 34.26 12.27 40.84
N ASN A 21 33.48 11.44 41.53
CA ASN A 21 32.55 10.52 40.87
C ASN A 21 31.48 11.38 40.17
N HIS A 22 31.79 11.97 39.03
CA HIS A 22 30.78 12.42 38.11
C HIS A 22 30.17 11.15 37.51
N SER A 23 29.02 10.74 38.03
CA SER A 23 28.05 10.01 37.22
C SER A 23 27.89 10.83 35.95
N VAL A 24 28.40 10.35 34.82
CA VAL A 24 28.24 11.00 33.52
C VAL A 24 26.77 10.85 33.16
N SER A 25 25.94 11.76 33.65
CA SER A 25 24.52 11.88 33.32
C SER A 25 24.35 12.63 32.01
N GLY A 26 25.07 12.20 30.97
CA GLY A 26 24.93 12.65 29.59
C GLY A 26 24.18 11.60 28.78
N GLY A 27 23.44 12.03 27.77
CA GLY A 27 22.79 11.14 26.80
C GLY A 27 21.32 10.83 27.07
N CYS A 28 20.75 9.97 26.24
CA CYS A 28 19.34 9.64 26.20
C CYS A 28 18.93 8.49 27.13
N LEU A 29 19.83 7.99 27.98
CA LEU A 29 19.53 6.87 28.87
C LEU A 29 18.38 7.22 29.82
N GLY A 30 17.26 6.49 29.68
CA GLY A 30 16.03 6.74 30.44
C GLY A 30 15.20 7.94 29.96
N LYS A 31 15.55 8.55 28.82
CA LYS A 31 14.86 9.71 28.25
C LYS A 31 14.33 9.44 26.84
N CYS A 32 13.55 8.39 26.62
CA CYS A 32 12.91 8.14 25.32
C CYS A 32 11.51 8.75 25.30
N CYS A 33 11.40 10.01 24.87
CA CYS A 33 10.13 10.73 24.87
C CYS A 33 9.39 10.54 23.54
N LYS A 34 8.07 10.40 23.63
CA LYS A 34 7.21 10.28 22.45
C LYS A 34 6.93 11.64 21.83
N ALA A 35 6.67 11.65 20.52
CA ALA A 35 6.42 12.86 19.75
C ALA A 35 7.54 13.91 19.90
N ARG A 36 7.27 15.17 19.53
CA ARG A 36 8.19 16.28 19.77
C ARG A 36 7.98 16.82 21.18
N ASP A 37 8.99 16.69 22.03
CA ASP A 37 8.97 17.17 23.40
C ASP A 37 10.20 18.06 23.68
N LEU A 38 9.96 19.37 23.76
CA LEU A 38 11.01 20.35 24.01
C LEU A 38 11.61 20.26 25.43
N SER A 39 10.96 19.56 26.35
CA SER A 39 11.49 19.30 27.70
C SER A 39 12.38 18.06 27.76
N CYS A 40 12.31 17.20 26.73
CA CYS A 40 13.08 15.96 26.64
C CYS A 40 14.49 16.19 26.09
N LEU A 41 15.24 17.03 26.79
CA LEU A 41 16.59 17.42 26.41
C LEU A 41 17.64 16.98 27.43
N THR A 42 18.87 16.96 26.97
CA THR A 42 20.07 16.79 27.79
C THR A 42 21.21 17.61 27.19
N THR A 43 22.36 17.63 27.85
CA THR A 43 23.59 18.22 27.30
C THR A 43 24.54 17.09 26.96
N ASP A 44 24.79 16.87 25.67
CA ASP A 44 25.72 15.85 25.17
C ASP A 44 26.15 16.17 23.72
N TRP A 45 26.89 15.26 23.11
CA TRP A 45 27.23 15.29 21.69
C TRP A 45 25.99 15.07 20.83
N ARG A 46 25.80 15.95 19.84
CA ARG A 46 24.84 15.76 18.75
C ARG A 46 25.45 14.95 17.61
N MET A 47 24.61 14.50 16.69
CA MET A 47 25.03 13.79 15.47
C MET A 47 25.98 14.60 14.56
N ASP A 48 25.93 15.94 14.63
CA ASP A 48 26.84 16.84 13.90
C ASP A 48 28.18 17.10 14.63
N ARG A 49 28.46 16.34 15.71
CA ARG A 49 29.65 16.45 16.56
C ARG A 49 29.78 17.79 17.28
N VAL A 50 28.68 18.51 17.45
CA VAL A 50 28.63 19.69 18.32
C VAL A 50 28.20 19.24 19.72
N TYR A 51 28.96 19.65 20.73
CA TYR A 51 28.61 19.44 22.13
C TYR A 51 27.67 20.56 22.60
N GLY A 52 26.54 20.20 23.19
CA GLY A 52 25.56 21.17 23.68
C GLY A 52 24.20 20.55 23.96
N THR A 53 23.14 21.36 23.91
CA THR A 53 21.78 20.86 24.07
C THR A 53 21.41 19.94 22.92
N CYS A 54 20.93 18.74 23.25
CA CYS A 54 20.44 17.74 22.32
C CYS A 54 19.15 17.10 22.86
N TYR A 55 18.36 16.51 21.98
CA TYR A 55 17.03 16.01 22.29
C TYR A 55 16.96 14.48 22.18
N CYS A 56 16.08 13.89 22.99
CA CYS A 56 15.83 12.46 23.05
C CYS A 56 14.35 12.12 22.76
N ASP A 57 13.72 12.95 21.92
CA ASP A 57 12.34 12.84 21.48
C ASP A 57 12.25 12.38 20.01
N GLU A 58 11.12 11.80 19.60
CA GLU A 58 10.92 11.28 18.23
C GLU A 58 11.04 12.34 17.14
N GLY A 59 10.77 13.61 17.47
CA GLY A 59 10.90 14.74 16.57
C GLY A 59 12.35 15.13 16.28
N CYS A 60 13.31 14.70 17.11
CA CYS A 60 14.70 15.13 17.01
C CYS A 60 15.35 14.76 15.67
N VAL A 61 14.91 13.65 15.06
CA VAL A 61 15.43 13.14 13.78
C VAL A 61 15.11 14.12 12.65
N ARG A 62 13.89 14.67 12.66
CA ARG A 62 13.43 15.63 11.65
C ARG A 62 14.11 16.99 11.83
N THR A 63 14.30 17.43 13.07
CA THR A 63 14.98 18.69 13.41
C THR A 63 16.50 18.59 13.38
N LYS A 64 17.05 17.37 13.28
CA LYS A 64 18.48 17.05 13.26
C LYS A 64 19.22 17.51 14.53
N ASP A 65 18.54 17.46 15.67
CA ASP A 65 19.04 17.88 16.99
C ASP A 65 19.08 16.73 18.01
N CYS A 66 19.04 15.47 17.54
CA CYS A 66 19.19 14.29 18.39
C CYS A 66 20.54 14.24 19.09
N CYS A 67 20.55 13.71 20.31
CA CYS A 67 21.79 13.25 20.92
C CYS A 67 22.38 12.07 20.14
N PHE A 68 23.70 11.93 20.20
CA PHE A 68 24.46 10.95 19.44
C PHE A 68 24.07 9.50 19.78
N ASP A 69 23.72 9.24 21.04
CA ASP A 69 23.34 7.92 21.55
C ASP A 69 21.86 7.57 21.35
N TYR A 70 21.03 8.50 20.86
CA TYR A 70 19.58 8.34 20.73
C TYR A 70 19.17 7.04 20.04
N PHE A 71 19.72 6.73 18.87
CA PHE A 71 19.36 5.54 18.10
C PHE A 71 19.78 4.22 18.76
N THR A 72 20.76 4.27 19.67
CA THR A 72 21.23 3.09 20.40
C THR A 72 20.43 2.86 21.69
N VAL A 73 20.01 3.94 22.34
CA VAL A 73 19.36 3.91 23.64
C VAL A 73 17.84 3.87 23.54
N CYS A 74 17.29 4.56 22.53
CA CYS A 74 15.89 4.59 22.17
C CYS A 74 15.73 3.88 20.82
N PRO A 75 15.85 2.54 20.78
CA PRO A 75 15.72 1.81 19.53
C PRO A 75 14.35 2.06 18.91
N ALA A 76 14.36 2.29 17.60
CA ALA A 76 13.16 2.45 16.80
C ALA A 76 12.27 1.21 16.93
N ASN A 77 10.99 1.45 17.18
CA ASN A 77 9.98 0.41 17.17
C ASN A 77 8.99 0.72 16.06
N ASP A 78 9.07 -0.05 14.98
CA ASP A 78 8.14 0.09 13.86
C ASP A 78 6.73 -0.29 14.28
N CYS A 79 5.76 0.33 13.61
CA CYS A 79 4.37 -0.05 13.76
C CYS A 79 4.15 -1.52 13.36
N ALA A 80 3.40 -2.25 14.18
CA ALA A 80 2.96 -3.60 13.85
C ALA A 80 1.43 -3.62 13.69
N THR A 81 0.93 -4.26 12.63
CA THR A 81 -0.51 -4.42 12.39
C THR A 81 -0.96 -5.87 12.56
N SER A 82 -2.27 -6.07 12.76
CA SER A 82 -2.89 -7.39 12.61
C SER A 82 -2.87 -7.87 11.17
N ASP A 83 -3.22 -9.13 10.98
CA ASP A 83 -3.66 -9.62 9.67
C ASP A 83 -4.92 -8.87 9.24
N TRP A 84 -5.18 -8.90 7.93
CA TRP A 84 -6.39 -8.35 7.36
C TRP A 84 -7.63 -9.15 7.80
N SER A 85 -8.74 -8.44 8.01
CA SER A 85 -10.06 -9.06 8.11
C SER A 85 -10.40 -9.78 6.81
N VAL A 86 -11.40 -10.66 6.89
CA VAL A 86 -12.10 -11.12 5.68
C VAL A 86 -12.67 -9.90 4.94
N TRP A 87 -12.73 -9.97 3.61
CA TRP A 87 -13.42 -8.98 2.81
C TRP A 87 -14.89 -8.88 3.20
N SER A 88 -15.43 -7.66 3.24
CA SER A 88 -16.88 -7.45 3.30
C SER A 88 -17.56 -8.02 2.06
N GLY A 89 -18.89 -8.14 2.13
CA GLY A 89 -19.72 -8.24 0.93
C GLY A 89 -19.57 -6.99 0.04
N CYS A 90 -20.07 -7.09 -1.19
CA CYS A 90 -20.15 -5.95 -2.09
C CYS A 90 -21.08 -4.88 -1.56
N ALA A 91 -20.70 -3.61 -1.69
CA ALA A 91 -21.51 -2.48 -1.26
C ALA A 91 -22.88 -2.43 -1.96
N LYS A 92 -22.98 -2.97 -3.18
CA LYS A 92 -24.25 -3.12 -3.90
C LYS A 92 -24.34 -4.54 -4.48
N PRO A 93 -25.38 -5.32 -4.13
CA PRO A 93 -25.64 -6.60 -4.80
C PRO A 93 -26.05 -6.35 -6.26
N CYS A 94 -25.82 -7.33 -7.13
CA CYS A 94 -26.17 -7.27 -8.56
C CYS A 94 -25.57 -6.12 -9.39
N GLN A 95 -24.71 -5.30 -8.80
CA GLN A 95 -24.07 -4.19 -9.48
C GLN A 95 -22.57 -4.20 -9.20
N PRO A 96 -21.74 -3.88 -10.19
CA PRO A 96 -20.33 -3.59 -9.98
C PRO A 96 -20.18 -2.52 -8.89
N SER A 97 -19.51 -2.89 -7.80
CA SER A 97 -19.37 -2.05 -6.62
C SER A 97 -18.04 -2.32 -5.91
N VAL A 98 -17.92 -1.87 -4.67
CA VAL A 98 -16.68 -1.93 -3.90
C VAL A 98 -16.92 -2.76 -2.64
N ARG A 99 -15.92 -3.52 -2.22
CA ARG A 99 -15.84 -4.19 -0.93
C ARG A 99 -14.63 -3.71 -0.15
N VAL A 100 -14.67 -3.87 1.17
CA VAL A 100 -13.68 -3.32 2.10
C VAL A 100 -13.17 -4.41 3.03
N ARG A 101 -11.88 -4.34 3.38
CA ARG A 101 -11.31 -5.07 4.53
C ARG A 101 -10.48 -4.14 5.38
N ILE A 102 -10.35 -4.49 6.66
CA ILE A 102 -9.66 -3.66 7.65
C ILE A 102 -8.64 -4.49 8.44
N ARG A 103 -7.64 -3.82 9.01
CA ARG A 103 -6.72 -4.40 9.99
C ARG A 103 -6.49 -3.39 11.10
N GLN A 104 -6.08 -3.87 12.27
CA GLN A 104 -5.89 -3.04 13.46
C GLN A 104 -4.41 -2.85 13.75
N ILE A 105 -4.07 -1.75 14.43
CA ILE A 105 -2.73 -1.53 14.96
C ILE A 105 -2.55 -2.44 16.18
N LYS A 106 -1.52 -3.30 16.16
CA LYS A 106 -1.10 -4.13 17.31
C LYS A 106 -0.09 -3.40 18.19
N ARG A 107 0.75 -2.56 17.58
CA ARG A 107 1.75 -1.73 18.26
C ARG A 107 1.93 -0.44 17.49
N GLU A 108 1.78 0.68 18.20
CA GLU A 108 2.07 2.01 17.66
C GLU A 108 3.57 2.19 17.39
N PRO A 109 3.94 2.96 16.36
CA PRO A 109 5.33 3.29 16.13
C PRO A 109 5.87 4.13 17.29
N SER A 110 7.14 3.94 17.64
CA SER A 110 7.83 4.81 18.60
C SER A 110 9.32 4.92 18.33
N ASN A 111 9.96 5.92 18.93
CA ASN A 111 11.39 6.22 18.78
C ASN A 111 11.81 6.35 17.30
N SER A 112 11.02 7.10 16.53
CA SER A 112 11.23 7.31 15.10
C SER A 112 11.16 6.02 14.25
N GLY A 113 10.47 4.98 14.72
CA GLY A 113 10.12 3.81 13.91
C GLY A 113 9.14 4.12 12.77
N GLU A 114 9.05 3.20 11.82
CA GLU A 114 8.23 3.37 10.61
C GLU A 114 6.73 3.52 10.94
N PRO A 115 6.03 4.48 10.33
CA PRO A 115 4.62 4.74 10.60
C PRO A 115 3.74 3.56 10.17
N CYS A 116 2.55 3.47 10.75
CA CYS A 116 1.62 2.41 10.42
C CYS A 116 1.23 2.44 8.94
N PRO A 117 1.28 1.28 8.25
CA PRO A 117 0.76 1.19 6.89
C PRO A 117 -0.77 1.33 6.89
N ARG A 118 -1.39 1.45 5.70
CA ARG A 118 -2.84 1.65 5.56
C ARG A 118 -3.64 0.59 6.33
N LEU A 119 -4.64 1.03 7.09
CA LEU A 119 -5.50 0.17 7.91
C LEU A 119 -6.77 -0.32 7.20
N THR A 120 -7.10 0.30 6.06
CA THR A 120 -8.29 -0.03 5.25
C THR A 120 -7.86 -0.26 3.82
N GLU A 121 -8.40 -1.31 3.22
CA GLU A 121 -8.20 -1.65 1.82
C GLU A 121 -9.54 -1.85 1.12
N HIS A 122 -9.61 -1.40 -0.13
CA HIS A 122 -10.80 -1.48 -0.96
C HIS A 122 -10.49 -2.34 -2.18
N ALA A 123 -11.48 -3.09 -2.66
CA ALA A 123 -11.39 -3.84 -3.90
C ALA A 123 -12.69 -3.69 -4.68
N GLY A 124 -12.62 -3.67 -6.02
CA GLY A 124 -13.81 -3.79 -6.84
C GLY A 124 -14.39 -5.20 -6.74
N CYS A 125 -15.72 -5.31 -6.85
CA CYS A 125 -16.42 -6.58 -6.76
C CYS A 125 -17.77 -6.52 -7.48
N GLN A 126 -18.31 -7.69 -7.81
CA GLN A 126 -19.65 -7.85 -8.33
C GLN A 126 -20.25 -9.13 -7.76
N GLU A 127 -21.39 -9.00 -7.11
CA GLU A 127 -22.19 -10.14 -6.67
C GLU A 127 -23.20 -10.49 -7.76
N TYR A 128 -23.18 -11.74 -8.21
CA TYR A 128 -24.12 -12.27 -9.21
C TYR A 128 -25.38 -12.87 -8.59
N LYS A 129 -25.55 -12.71 -7.28
CA LYS A 129 -26.75 -13.08 -6.55
C LYS A 129 -27.25 -11.88 -5.74
N ASP A 130 -28.55 -11.66 -5.75
CA ASP A 130 -29.18 -10.68 -4.85
C ASP A 130 -29.27 -11.22 -3.41
N HIS A 131 -29.80 -10.41 -2.50
CA HIS A 131 -30.05 -10.82 -1.11
C HIS A 131 -31.09 -11.96 -0.98
N GLN A 132 -31.85 -12.25 -2.04
CA GLN A 132 -32.78 -13.38 -2.13
C GLN A 132 -32.21 -14.58 -2.91
N ALA A 133 -30.90 -14.59 -3.20
CA ALA A 133 -30.19 -15.63 -3.95
C ALA A 133 -30.59 -15.79 -5.44
N ASN A 134 -31.31 -14.83 -6.03
CA ASN A 134 -31.62 -14.83 -7.46
C ASN A 134 -30.41 -14.40 -8.27
N HIS A 135 -30.22 -15.01 -9.43
CA HIS A 135 -29.12 -14.67 -10.34
C HIS A 135 -29.35 -13.31 -11.00
N CYS A 136 -28.40 -12.39 -10.83
CA CYS A 136 -28.41 -11.09 -11.46
C CYS A 136 -28.08 -11.26 -12.96
N GLY A 137 -29.05 -11.06 -13.84
CA GLY A 137 -28.85 -11.16 -15.29
C GLY A 137 -28.04 -9.97 -15.81
N LEU A 138 -26.80 -10.19 -16.25
CA LEU A 138 -25.98 -9.17 -16.91
C LEU A 138 -25.22 -9.78 -18.09
N ASN A 139 -25.90 -9.89 -19.24
CA ASN A 139 -25.29 -10.38 -20.48
C ASN A 139 -24.96 -9.27 -21.50
N SER A 140 -25.30 -8.00 -21.23
CA SER A 140 -24.98 -6.89 -22.14
C SER A 140 -24.75 -5.60 -21.34
N GLY A 141 -23.63 -4.92 -21.57
CA GLY A 141 -23.30 -3.67 -20.88
C GLY A 141 -21.86 -3.21 -21.09
N PRO A 142 -21.47 -2.05 -20.54
CA PRO A 142 -20.11 -1.53 -20.62
C PRO A 142 -19.12 -2.45 -19.89
N ALA A 143 -17.84 -2.27 -20.18
CA ALA A 143 -16.75 -2.79 -19.38
C ALA A 143 -16.71 -2.07 -18.02
N PHE A 144 -16.70 -2.82 -16.92
CA PHE A 144 -16.52 -2.25 -15.60
C PHE A 144 -15.06 -2.35 -15.17
N ILE A 145 -14.46 -1.21 -14.82
CA ILE A 145 -13.05 -1.14 -14.45
C ILE A 145 -12.79 -0.49 -13.10
N THR A 146 -11.69 -0.92 -12.49
CA THR A 146 -11.07 -0.24 -11.34
C THR A 146 -9.55 -0.23 -11.51
N SER A 147 -8.84 0.61 -10.74
CA SER A 147 -7.37 0.61 -10.74
C SER A 147 -6.80 -0.75 -10.30
N MET A 148 -5.69 -1.15 -10.90
CA MET A 148 -5.00 -2.43 -10.59
C MET A 148 -4.67 -2.58 -9.10
N GLU A 149 -4.49 -1.47 -8.36
CA GLU A 149 -4.31 -1.50 -6.90
C GLU A 149 -5.49 -2.15 -6.16
N PHE A 150 -6.71 -1.97 -6.67
CA PHE A 150 -7.94 -2.56 -6.13
C PHE A 150 -8.17 -4.01 -6.59
N GLY A 151 -7.31 -4.53 -7.47
CA GLY A 151 -7.24 -5.95 -7.84
C GLY A 151 -6.47 -6.80 -6.82
N LYS A 152 -5.76 -6.16 -5.87
CA LYS A 152 -5.02 -6.87 -4.82
C LYS A 152 -5.97 -7.69 -3.96
N GLY A 153 -5.68 -8.99 -3.83
CA GLY A 153 -6.52 -9.93 -3.08
C GLY A 153 -7.58 -10.66 -3.90
N ARG A 154 -7.50 -10.61 -5.25
CA ARG A 154 -8.23 -11.57 -6.11
C ARG A 154 -7.78 -13.01 -5.83
N PRO A 155 -8.70 -13.98 -5.86
CA PRO A 155 -8.38 -15.37 -5.59
C PRO A 155 -7.43 -15.90 -6.67
N LYS A 156 -6.38 -16.58 -6.23
CA LYS A 156 -5.50 -17.35 -7.12
C LYS A 156 -5.88 -18.82 -7.20
N HIS A 157 -6.68 -19.28 -6.23
CA HIS A 157 -7.18 -20.64 -6.14
C HIS A 157 -8.69 -20.60 -5.93
N ASP A 158 -9.40 -21.64 -6.38
CA ASP A 158 -10.82 -21.83 -6.11
C ASP A 158 -11.07 -22.25 -4.64
N SER A 159 -12.34 -22.50 -4.30
CA SER A 159 -12.74 -22.97 -2.96
C SER A 159 -12.17 -24.34 -2.58
N TYR A 160 -11.72 -25.13 -3.56
CA TYR A 160 -11.15 -26.46 -3.39
C TYR A 160 -9.60 -26.42 -3.39
N GLY A 161 -9.00 -25.24 -3.55
CA GLY A 161 -7.55 -25.05 -3.59
C GLY A 161 -6.93 -25.30 -4.96
N ASN A 162 -7.71 -25.48 -6.04
CA ASN A 162 -7.17 -25.61 -7.39
C ASN A 162 -6.73 -24.24 -7.93
N PRO A 163 -5.57 -24.14 -8.60
CA PRO A 163 -5.11 -22.89 -9.17
C PRO A 163 -6.05 -22.41 -10.28
N LEU A 164 -6.44 -21.14 -10.20
CA LEU A 164 -7.24 -20.48 -11.22
C LEU A 164 -6.36 -20.00 -12.38
N HIS A 165 -6.98 -19.82 -13.56
CA HIS A 165 -6.28 -19.29 -14.72
C HIS A 165 -5.69 -17.89 -14.40
N PRO A 166 -4.41 -17.61 -14.75
CA PRO A 166 -3.75 -16.36 -14.38
C PRO A 166 -4.36 -15.12 -15.06
N GLY A 167 -5.18 -15.33 -16.09
CA GLY A 167 -5.84 -14.29 -16.85
C GLY A 167 -5.02 -13.80 -18.03
N PHE A 168 -5.45 -12.70 -18.61
CA PHE A 168 -4.78 -12.02 -19.73
C PHE A 168 -4.95 -10.51 -19.59
N CYS A 169 -4.30 -9.75 -20.47
CA CYS A 169 -4.45 -8.31 -20.53
C CYS A 169 -5.06 -7.88 -21.86
N VAL A 170 -5.84 -6.79 -21.83
CA VAL A 170 -6.32 -6.13 -23.04
C VAL A 170 -5.89 -4.67 -23.01
N GLU A 171 -5.29 -4.23 -24.10
CA GLU A 171 -4.86 -2.86 -24.29
C GLU A 171 -5.92 -2.08 -25.04
N PHE A 172 -6.23 -0.88 -24.55
CA PHE A 172 -7.21 0.02 -25.14
C PHE A 172 -6.65 1.44 -25.28
N THR A 173 -7.06 2.15 -26.32
CA THR A 173 -6.83 3.59 -26.45
C THR A 173 -8.07 4.33 -25.97
N LEU A 174 -7.92 5.19 -24.96
CA LEU A 174 -9.02 6.01 -24.44
C LEU A 174 -9.45 7.06 -25.46
N GLU A 175 -10.73 7.08 -25.81
CA GLU A 175 -11.28 8.06 -26.75
C GLU A 175 -12.03 9.19 -26.05
N SER A 176 -12.82 8.87 -25.02
CA SER A 176 -13.58 9.87 -24.28
C SER A 176 -13.71 9.50 -22.79
N ARG A 177 -13.93 10.51 -21.94
CA ARG A 177 -14.49 10.33 -20.59
C ARG A 177 -15.49 11.42 -20.21
N THR A 178 -16.36 11.12 -19.26
CA THR A 178 -17.24 12.11 -18.66
C THR A 178 -16.49 13.03 -17.68
N PRO A 179 -16.93 14.30 -17.50
CA PRO A 179 -16.36 15.23 -16.52
C PRO A 179 -16.44 14.75 -15.07
N HIS A 180 -17.36 13.81 -14.77
CA HIS A 180 -17.53 13.25 -13.42
C HIS A 180 -16.32 12.46 -12.93
N CYS A 181 -15.42 12.04 -13.82
CA CYS A 181 -14.17 11.38 -13.44
C CYS A 181 -13.20 12.30 -12.68
N THR A 182 -13.32 13.63 -12.82
CA THR A 182 -12.46 14.59 -12.11
C THR A 182 -13.09 15.19 -10.86
N MET A 183 -14.43 15.16 -10.76
CA MET A 183 -15.17 15.84 -9.69
C MET A 183 -15.18 15.10 -8.34
N GLU A 184 -15.13 13.77 -8.34
CA GLU A 184 -15.20 12.98 -7.09
C GLU A 184 -13.86 13.03 -6.33
N ASN A 185 -13.90 13.17 -5.00
CA ASN A 185 -12.71 13.36 -4.15
C ASN A 185 -12.56 12.29 -3.05
N ARG A 186 -13.26 11.15 -3.20
CA ARG A 186 -13.12 10.04 -2.26
C ARG A 186 -11.80 9.31 -2.49
N PRO A 187 -11.09 8.86 -1.44
CA PRO A 187 -9.81 8.18 -1.61
C PRO A 187 -9.83 6.98 -2.58
N HIS A 188 -10.94 6.25 -2.65
CA HIS A 188 -11.10 5.08 -3.54
C HIS A 188 -11.43 5.43 -5.01
N THR A 189 -11.77 6.68 -5.31
CA THR A 189 -12.07 7.15 -6.68
C THR A 189 -11.01 8.09 -7.24
N HIS A 190 -10.00 8.48 -6.44
CA HIS A 190 -8.92 9.38 -6.86
C HIS A 190 -8.22 8.95 -8.15
N TRP A 191 -8.13 7.64 -8.41
CA TRP A 191 -7.51 7.11 -9.62
C TRP A 191 -8.22 7.56 -10.91
N MET A 192 -9.53 7.85 -10.85
CA MET A 192 -10.35 8.25 -12.00
C MET A 192 -9.88 9.57 -12.62
N ARG A 193 -9.22 10.43 -11.83
CA ARG A 193 -8.66 11.71 -12.28
C ARG A 193 -7.56 11.54 -13.32
N TYR A 194 -6.80 10.45 -13.23
CA TYR A 194 -5.66 10.14 -14.10
C TYR A 194 -6.05 9.44 -15.41
N ILE A 195 -7.34 9.15 -15.62
CA ILE A 195 -7.83 8.56 -16.88
C ILE A 195 -7.81 9.63 -17.97
N THR A 196 -6.76 9.71 -18.78
CA THR A 196 -6.62 10.78 -19.78
C THR A 196 -6.95 10.29 -21.18
N GLU A 197 -7.74 11.08 -21.92
CA GLU A 197 -8.07 10.81 -23.33
C GLU A 197 -6.79 10.78 -24.19
N GLY A 198 -6.76 9.91 -25.19
CA GLY A 198 -5.60 9.69 -26.08
C GLY A 198 -4.53 8.76 -25.51
N PHE A 199 -4.58 8.38 -24.23
CA PHE A 199 -3.61 7.45 -23.64
C PHE A 199 -4.00 5.99 -23.88
N THR A 200 -2.98 5.14 -23.98
CA THR A 200 -3.16 3.69 -23.97
C THR A 200 -3.20 3.17 -22.54
N VAL A 201 -4.17 2.31 -22.26
CA VAL A 201 -4.42 1.73 -20.95
C VAL A 201 -4.48 0.22 -21.04
N CYS A 202 -4.05 -0.45 -19.97
CA CYS A 202 -4.05 -1.90 -19.86
C CYS A 202 -5.12 -2.31 -18.88
N VAL A 203 -5.99 -3.24 -19.28
CA VAL A 203 -7.03 -3.78 -18.39
C VAL A 203 -6.82 -5.28 -18.24
N ALA A 204 -6.49 -5.69 -17.03
CA ALA A 204 -6.31 -7.10 -16.69
C ALA A 204 -7.67 -7.81 -16.59
N CYS A 205 -7.81 -8.91 -17.33
CA CYS A 205 -8.93 -9.84 -17.25
C CYS A 205 -8.50 -11.04 -16.41
N GLN A 206 -8.88 -11.03 -15.13
CA GLN A 206 -8.47 -12.02 -14.12
C GLN A 206 -9.69 -12.45 -13.29
N PRO A 207 -9.69 -13.66 -12.69
CA PRO A 207 -10.78 -14.10 -11.82
C PRO A 207 -11.05 -13.08 -10.69
N PRO A 208 -12.32 -12.79 -10.34
CA PRO A 208 -13.55 -13.46 -10.79
C PRO A 208 -14.18 -12.91 -12.08
N ALA A 209 -13.61 -11.87 -12.69
CA ALA A 209 -14.20 -11.19 -13.85
C ALA A 209 -14.21 -12.03 -15.15
N MET A 210 -13.38 -13.08 -15.18
CA MET A 210 -13.24 -13.96 -16.34
C MET A 210 -14.48 -14.82 -16.56
N ARG A 211 -14.92 -14.88 -17.81
CA ARG A 211 -15.95 -15.80 -18.32
C ARG A 211 -15.26 -16.88 -19.15
N ASN A 212 -15.57 -18.16 -18.86
CA ASN A 212 -15.06 -19.33 -19.57
C ASN A 212 -13.53 -19.32 -19.79
N ASN A 213 -12.77 -18.76 -18.85
CA ASN A 213 -11.31 -18.57 -18.92
C ASN A 213 -10.78 -17.85 -20.18
N SER A 214 -11.64 -17.20 -20.97
CA SER A 214 -11.27 -16.70 -22.31
C SER A 214 -11.68 -15.26 -22.59
N SER A 215 -12.68 -14.73 -21.87
CA SER A 215 -13.17 -13.37 -22.06
C SER A 215 -13.49 -12.66 -20.75
N CYS A 216 -13.58 -11.33 -20.82
CA CYS A 216 -14.16 -10.49 -19.76
C CYS A 216 -15.29 -9.65 -20.35
N GLN A 217 -16.22 -9.22 -19.50
CA GLN A 217 -17.30 -8.34 -19.94
C GLN A 217 -16.72 -7.01 -20.50
N GLY A 218 -17.07 -6.71 -21.75
CA GLY A 218 -16.60 -5.50 -22.43
C GLY A 218 -15.14 -5.56 -22.91
N ASP A 219 -14.54 -6.76 -22.99
CA ASP A 219 -13.20 -6.97 -23.54
C ASP A 219 -13.11 -6.83 -25.07
N GLY A 220 -14.26 -6.63 -25.74
CA GLY A 220 -14.37 -6.48 -27.17
C GLY A 220 -13.95 -7.73 -27.95
N GLN A 221 -14.26 -8.94 -27.47
CA GLN A 221 -13.97 -10.18 -28.20
C GLN A 221 -14.68 -10.22 -29.57
N GLU A 222 -15.92 -9.74 -29.64
CA GLU A 222 -16.77 -9.78 -30.85
C GLU A 222 -16.84 -8.43 -31.59
N ALA A 223 -16.13 -7.41 -31.10
CA ALA A 223 -16.18 -6.08 -31.70
C ALA A 223 -15.24 -5.98 -32.91
N ASN A 224 -15.72 -5.35 -33.99
CA ASN A 224 -14.87 -4.92 -35.10
C ASN A 224 -13.72 -4.04 -34.56
N LYS A 225 -12.53 -4.13 -35.17
CA LYS A 225 -11.31 -3.43 -34.70
C LYS A 225 -11.51 -1.92 -34.45
N ASP A 226 -12.43 -1.29 -35.17
CA ASP A 226 -12.68 0.16 -35.11
C ASP A 226 -13.92 0.55 -34.29
N ALA A 227 -14.67 -0.41 -33.73
CA ALA A 227 -15.87 -0.11 -32.97
C ALA A 227 -15.52 0.46 -31.58
N PRO A 228 -16.04 1.64 -31.21
CA PRO A 228 -15.85 2.17 -29.87
C PRO A 228 -16.57 1.30 -28.85
N LEU A 229 -15.85 0.89 -27.81
CA LEU A 229 -16.36 0.13 -26.68
C LEU A 229 -16.59 1.07 -25.50
N HIS A 230 -17.62 0.76 -24.71
CA HIS A 230 -18.00 1.58 -23.58
C HIS A 230 -17.41 1.03 -22.28
N TRP A 231 -16.99 1.93 -21.41
CA TRP A 231 -16.47 1.58 -20.10
C TRP A 231 -17.08 2.45 -19.00
N GLN A 232 -17.10 1.92 -17.79
CA GLN A 232 -17.58 2.60 -16.61
C GLN A 232 -16.69 2.29 -15.41
N ALA A 233 -16.33 3.33 -14.66
CA ALA A 233 -15.51 3.20 -13.47
C ALA A 233 -16.35 2.71 -12.28
N VAL A 234 -15.83 1.70 -11.57
CA VAL A 234 -16.47 1.19 -10.36
C VAL A 234 -16.27 2.18 -9.21
N GLY A 235 -17.34 2.44 -8.45
CA GLY A 235 -17.38 3.42 -7.36
C GLY A 235 -17.93 4.79 -7.75
N ASN A 236 -17.96 5.12 -9.05
CA ASN A 236 -18.63 6.32 -9.57
C ASN A 236 -19.32 6.01 -10.91
N PRO A 237 -20.63 5.66 -10.89
CA PRO A 237 -21.38 5.33 -12.10
C PRO A 237 -21.43 6.45 -13.14
N GLN A 238 -21.22 7.71 -12.73
CA GLN A 238 -21.19 8.84 -13.65
C GLN A 238 -19.84 9.00 -14.35
N CYS A 239 -18.77 8.37 -13.84
CA CYS A 239 -17.47 8.32 -14.50
C CYS A 239 -17.43 7.15 -15.50
N SER A 240 -17.56 7.47 -16.78
CA SER A 240 -17.63 6.53 -17.88
C SER A 240 -17.05 7.15 -19.15
N GLY A 241 -16.93 6.36 -20.21
CA GLY A 241 -16.43 6.84 -21.47
C GLY A 241 -16.36 5.76 -22.54
N THR A 242 -15.61 6.08 -23.60
CA THR A 242 -15.34 5.15 -24.71
C THR A 242 -13.86 4.91 -24.89
N TRP A 243 -13.53 3.74 -25.42
CA TRP A 243 -12.18 3.37 -25.82
C TRP A 243 -12.21 2.48 -27.07
N LYS A 244 -11.07 2.32 -27.72
CA LYS A 244 -10.88 1.35 -28.81
C LYS A 244 -9.89 0.26 -28.40
N LYS A 245 -10.19 -0.98 -28.78
CA LYS A 245 -9.32 -2.12 -28.50
C LYS A 245 -8.10 -2.09 -29.41
N VAL A 246 -6.91 -2.15 -28.79
CA VAL A 246 -5.64 -2.22 -29.52
C VAL A 246 -5.28 -3.69 -29.74
N GLN A 247 -5.06 -4.43 -28.66
CA GLN A 247 -4.64 -5.84 -28.71
C GLN A 247 -4.92 -6.59 -27.41
N LYS A 248 -4.84 -7.92 -27.48
CA LYS A 248 -4.89 -8.82 -26.32
C LYS A 248 -3.49 -9.42 -26.10
N THR A 249 -2.98 -9.31 -24.88
CA THR A 249 -1.64 -9.76 -24.48
C THR A 249 -1.73 -10.66 -23.25
N GLN A 250 -0.65 -11.39 -22.94
CA GLN A 250 -0.62 -12.27 -21.76
C GLN A 250 -0.41 -11.50 -20.45
N GLN A 251 0.26 -10.35 -20.50
CA GLN A 251 0.63 -9.55 -19.33
C GLN A 251 0.36 -8.06 -19.58
N CYS A 252 0.03 -7.33 -18.52
CA CYS A 252 -0.17 -5.88 -18.59
C CYS A 252 1.16 -5.15 -18.37
N ASN A 253 1.61 -4.38 -19.37
CA ASN A 253 2.87 -3.64 -19.35
C ASN A 253 2.70 -2.11 -19.22
N CYS A 254 1.50 -1.64 -18.88
CA CYS A 254 1.24 -0.21 -18.75
C CYS A 254 1.82 0.37 -17.44
N PRO A 255 2.07 1.69 -17.38
CA PRO A 255 2.35 2.38 -16.12
C PRO A 255 1.24 2.16 -15.09
N PRO A 256 1.53 2.22 -13.78
CA PRO A 256 0.54 2.00 -12.72
C PRO A 256 -0.72 2.87 -12.83
N GLN A 257 -0.58 4.12 -13.29
CA GLN A 257 -1.68 5.07 -13.46
C GLN A 257 -2.63 4.71 -14.62
N HIS A 258 -2.16 3.91 -15.57
CA HIS A 258 -2.90 3.45 -16.75
C HIS A 258 -3.16 1.94 -16.70
N SER A 259 -3.02 1.33 -15.52
CA SER A 259 -3.23 -0.08 -15.28
C SER A 259 -4.52 -0.30 -14.49
N PHE A 260 -5.46 -1.00 -15.10
CA PHE A 260 -6.80 -1.28 -14.59
C PHE A 260 -7.06 -2.78 -14.57
N VAL A 261 -8.19 -3.15 -13.97
CA VAL A 261 -8.67 -4.53 -13.92
C VAL A 261 -10.18 -4.58 -14.15
N PHE A 262 -10.64 -5.54 -14.95
CA PHE A 262 -12.07 -5.81 -15.17
C PHE A 262 -12.71 -6.35 -13.90
N ILE A 263 -13.95 -5.95 -13.60
CA ILE A 263 -14.75 -6.49 -12.49
C ILE A 263 -15.69 -7.59 -12.97
#